data_AF-A0A1S3UJ73-F1
#
_entry.id   AF-A0A1S3UJ73-F1
#
_cell.length_a   1.000
_cell.length_b   1.000
_cell.length_c   1.000
_cell.angle_alpha   90.00
_cell.angle_beta   90.00
_cell.angle_gamma   90.00
#
_symmetry.space_group_name_H-M   'P 1'
#
loop_
_entity.id
_entity.type
_entity.pdbx_description
1 polymer ?
#
loop_
_entity_poly.entity_id
_entity_poly.type
_entity_poly.pdbx_seq_one_letter_code
_entity_poly.pdbx_strand_id
1 'polypeptide(L)'
;MAQDLTLDLEELRHLHSIAKRPRTLSLLSSEIRNLEKISSDANAARAPQIPTPISTGAKVSPSPALSYSTLASFSWDQDVDKVKIYVSMEGIDENKIESEFKSMSFDVKFHDVQGKNYRCAISKLHKEIVPEKCKVLVKPKRAIITLVKASKGNWLDLHFKEDKLKPNLDKEKDPMAGIMDMMKNMYEEGDDEMKKTIAKAWTDARSGKTADPLGSYR
;
A
#
# COMPACT_ATOMS: atom_id res chain seq x y z
N MET A 1 -8.46 21.20 18.90
CA MET A 1 -9.02 19.95 18.30
C MET A 1 -10.33 20.20 17.57
N ALA A 2 -11.44 20.56 18.23
CA ALA A 2 -12.70 20.82 17.50
C ALA A 2 -12.64 22.07 16.58
N GLN A 3 -11.89 23.11 16.99
CA GLN A 3 -11.71 24.35 16.22
C GLN A 3 -10.84 24.16 14.96
N ASP A 4 -9.71 23.44 15.04
CA ASP A 4 -8.92 23.07 13.85
C ASP A 4 -9.75 22.31 12.80
N LEU A 5 -10.52 21.31 13.23
CA LEU A 5 -11.35 20.51 12.33
C LEU A 5 -12.42 21.34 11.59
N THR A 6 -12.90 22.42 12.21
CA THR A 6 -13.88 23.31 11.57
C THR A 6 -13.20 24.19 10.53
N LEU A 7 -12.00 24.71 10.83
CA LEU A 7 -11.19 25.49 9.89
C LEU A 7 -10.75 24.64 8.69
N ASP A 8 -10.32 23.40 8.92
CA ASP A 8 -9.93 22.45 7.87
C ASP A 8 -11.12 22.14 6.94
N LEU A 9 -12.33 21.99 7.49
CA LEU A 9 -13.54 21.78 6.70
C LEU A 9 -13.90 22.98 5.83
N GLU A 10 -13.75 24.20 6.37
CA GLU A 10 -13.97 25.43 5.61
C GLU A 10 -12.95 25.58 4.48
N GLU A 11 -11.67 25.31 4.74
CA GLU A 11 -10.61 25.37 3.74
C GLU A 11 -10.83 24.33 2.63
N LEU A 12 -11.18 23.10 2.96
CA LEU A 12 -11.46 22.05 1.96
C LEU A 12 -12.68 22.38 1.10
N ARG A 13 -13.72 22.97 1.69
CA ARG A 13 -14.90 23.46 0.94
C ARG A 13 -14.50 24.58 -0.02
N HIS A 14 -13.63 25.49 0.41
CA HIS A 14 -13.10 26.53 -0.45
C HIS A 14 -12.28 25.96 -1.61
N LEU A 15 -11.34 25.04 -1.35
CA LEU A 15 -10.53 24.38 -2.38
C LEU A 15 -11.38 23.58 -3.37
N HIS A 16 -12.43 22.90 -2.89
CA HIS A 16 -13.38 22.21 -3.74
C HIS A 16 -14.11 23.17 -4.70
N SER A 17 -14.41 24.39 -4.27
CA SER A 17 -15.08 25.39 -5.12
C SER A 17 -14.18 25.93 -6.25
N ILE A 18 -12.87 25.93 -6.05
CA ILE A 18 -11.88 26.45 -7.03
C ILE A 18 -11.40 25.34 -7.98
N ALA A 19 -11.44 24.07 -7.54
CA ALA A 19 -10.95 22.94 -8.31
C ALA A 19 -11.79 22.68 -9.58
N LYS A 20 -11.12 22.52 -10.73
CA LYS A 20 -11.78 22.29 -12.04
C LYS A 20 -11.62 20.85 -12.57
N ARG A 21 -10.71 20.06 -12.00
CA ARG A 21 -10.42 18.70 -12.49
C ARG A 21 -11.34 17.68 -11.81
N PRO A 22 -11.95 16.74 -12.56
CA PRO A 22 -12.88 15.75 -11.98
C PRO A 22 -12.25 14.89 -10.88
N ARG A 23 -11.00 14.45 -11.10
CA ARG A 23 -10.26 13.63 -10.12
C ARG A 23 -9.99 14.38 -8.82
N THR A 24 -9.67 15.67 -8.89
CA THR A 24 -9.41 16.49 -7.69
C THR A 24 -10.70 16.82 -6.95
N LEU A 25 -11.80 17.07 -7.67
CA LEU A 25 -13.13 17.25 -7.07
C LEU A 25 -13.60 15.99 -6.34
N SER A 26 -13.43 14.81 -6.95
CA SER A 26 -13.76 13.53 -6.30
C SER A 26 -12.92 13.28 -5.04
N LEU A 27 -11.64 13.66 -5.05
CA LEU A 27 -10.78 13.51 -3.88
C LEU A 27 -11.21 14.46 -2.75
N LEU A 28 -11.38 15.75 -3.06
CA LEU A 28 -11.76 16.78 -2.09
C LEU A 28 -13.15 16.50 -1.49
N SER A 29 -14.12 16.09 -2.30
CA SER A 29 -15.47 15.73 -1.82
C SER A 29 -15.49 14.50 -0.91
N SER A 30 -14.62 13.52 -1.18
CA SER A 30 -14.46 12.36 -0.30
C SER A 30 -13.87 12.77 1.06
N GLU A 31 -12.88 13.65 1.05
CA GLU A 31 -12.22 14.12 2.27
C GLU A 31 -13.15 14.99 3.13
N ILE A 32 -13.93 15.88 2.50
CA ILE A 32 -14.95 16.69 3.18
C ILE A 32 -15.95 15.78 3.92
N ARG A 33 -16.48 14.75 3.25
CA ARG A 33 -17.42 13.79 3.88
C ARG A 33 -16.80 13.03 5.06
N ASN A 34 -15.52 12.70 4.96
CA ASN A 34 -14.81 12.01 6.04
C ASN A 34 -14.72 12.90 7.28
N LEU A 35 -14.30 14.16 7.11
CA LEU A 35 -14.20 15.12 8.21
C LEU A 35 -15.55 15.49 8.81
N GLU A 36 -16.60 15.62 8.01
CA GLU A 36 -17.97 15.82 8.50
C GLU A 36 -18.44 14.67 9.40
N LYS A 37 -18.14 13.43 9.01
CA LYS A 37 -18.45 12.25 9.81
C LYS A 37 -17.69 12.28 11.15
N ILE A 38 -16.40 12.57 11.13
CA ILE A 38 -15.56 12.69 12.34
C ILE A 38 -16.08 13.80 13.27
N SER A 39 -16.50 14.94 12.72
CA SER A 39 -17.09 16.03 13.50
C SER A 39 -18.46 15.67 14.09
N SER A 40 -19.26 14.85 13.39
CA SER A 40 -20.57 14.40 13.88
C SER A 40 -20.46 13.35 15.01
N ASP A 41 -19.51 12.41 14.90
CA ASP A 41 -19.25 11.39 15.92
C ASP A 41 -18.67 12.02 17.21
N ALA A 42 -17.85 13.06 17.08
CA ALA A 42 -17.33 13.81 18.23
C ALA A 42 -18.42 14.54 19.04
N ASN A 43 -19.56 14.89 18.41
CA ASN A 43 -20.68 15.56 19.07
C ASN A 43 -21.74 14.60 19.64
N ALA A 44 -21.76 13.33 19.21
CA ALA A 44 -22.76 12.34 19.65
C ALA A 44 -22.41 11.62 20.98
N ALA A 45 -21.19 11.79 21.50
CA ALA A 45 -20.72 11.10 22.71
C ALA A 45 -21.18 11.72 24.05
N ARG A 46 -22.18 12.62 24.06
CA ARG A 46 -22.67 13.30 25.28
C ARG A 46 -24.17 13.13 25.52
N ALA A 47 -24.61 11.88 25.72
CA ALA A 47 -25.88 11.57 26.36
C ALA A 47 -25.70 10.43 27.39
N PRO A 48 -26.08 10.63 28.67
CA PRO A 48 -25.87 9.65 29.73
C PRO A 48 -27.01 8.62 29.73
N GLN A 49 -26.68 7.33 29.73
CA GLN A 49 -27.67 6.27 29.99
C GLN A 49 -27.19 5.37 31.15
N ILE A 50 -27.98 5.41 32.22
CA ILE A 50 -27.86 4.75 33.53
C ILE A 50 -28.38 3.29 33.42
N PRO A 51 -27.93 2.35 34.27
CA PRO A 51 -27.85 0.91 33.97
C PRO A 51 -28.98 0.06 34.60
N THR A 52 -29.12 -1.21 34.17
CA THR A 52 -29.45 -2.45 34.94
C THR A 52 -29.84 -3.63 33.98
N PRO A 53 -29.91 -4.93 34.38
CA PRO A 53 -28.73 -5.82 34.50
C PRO A 53 -28.96 -7.30 33.99
N ILE A 54 -27.96 -8.18 34.21
CA ILE A 54 -28.00 -9.67 34.23
C ILE A 54 -27.95 -10.34 32.82
N SER A 55 -27.15 -11.36 32.46
CA SER A 55 -26.44 -12.42 33.20
C SER A 55 -25.31 -13.07 32.35
N THR A 56 -24.23 -13.44 33.04
CA THR A 56 -23.33 -14.61 32.86
C THR A 56 -22.65 -14.89 31.52
N GLY A 57 -21.30 -14.82 31.52
CA GLY A 57 -20.45 -15.66 30.65
C GLY A 57 -19.12 -15.04 30.22
N ALA A 58 -18.04 -15.43 30.88
CA ALA A 58 -16.64 -15.33 30.46
C ALA A 58 -16.01 -13.93 30.26
N LYS A 59 -15.15 -13.62 31.22
CA LYS A 59 -14.14 -12.55 31.27
C LYS A 59 -13.22 -12.58 30.04
N VAL A 60 -13.44 -11.68 29.09
CA VAL A 60 -12.36 -11.01 28.36
C VAL A 60 -12.77 -9.54 28.23
N SER A 61 -12.07 -8.68 28.95
CA SER A 61 -12.17 -7.23 28.81
C SER A 61 -12.05 -6.86 27.32
N PRO A 62 -13.04 -6.20 26.70
CA PRO A 62 -12.77 -5.50 25.46
C PRO A 62 -11.87 -4.34 25.85
N SER A 63 -10.57 -4.48 25.58
CA SER A 63 -9.72 -3.31 25.46
C SER A 63 -10.45 -2.33 24.52
N PRO A 64 -10.53 -1.03 24.86
CA PRO A 64 -11.16 -0.06 23.98
C PRO A 64 -10.52 -0.23 22.61
N ALA A 65 -11.35 -0.42 21.57
CA ALA A 65 -10.88 -0.63 20.22
C ALA A 65 -10.03 0.56 19.80
N LEU A 66 -8.72 0.46 20.03
CA LEU A 66 -7.76 1.50 19.69
C LEU A 66 -7.79 1.61 18.17
N SER A 67 -8.40 2.67 17.66
CA SER A 67 -8.37 2.98 16.24
C SER A 67 -6.94 3.34 15.88
N TYR A 68 -6.29 2.52 15.05
CA TYR A 68 -4.94 2.78 14.55
C TYR A 68 -5.02 3.35 13.15
N SER A 69 -4.46 4.54 12.97
CA SER A 69 -4.22 5.12 11.66
C SER A 69 -2.97 4.46 11.04
N THR A 70 -3.09 4.01 9.80
CA THR A 70 -1.91 3.58 9.04
C THR A 70 -1.02 4.79 8.74
N LEU A 71 0.29 4.61 8.85
CA LEU A 71 1.24 5.67 8.53
C LEU A 71 1.19 6.00 7.04
N ALA A 72 0.77 7.23 6.71
CA ALA A 72 0.57 7.68 5.33
C ALA A 72 1.89 7.85 4.55
N SER A 73 3.00 8.15 5.25
CA SER A 73 4.32 8.24 4.63
C SER A 73 5.43 7.85 5.59
N PHE A 74 6.40 7.09 5.10
CA PHE A 74 7.65 6.79 5.78
C PHE A 74 8.78 6.77 4.75
N SER A 75 10.01 6.99 5.19
CA SER A 75 11.21 6.87 4.35
C SER A 75 12.05 5.72 4.85
N TRP A 76 12.83 5.09 3.99
CA TRP A 76 13.73 4.01 4.43
C TRP A 76 15.06 4.07 3.69
N ASP A 77 16.11 3.65 4.38
CA ASP A 77 17.45 3.41 3.81
C ASP A 77 17.92 2.01 4.19
N GLN A 78 19.03 1.59 3.59
CA GLN A 78 19.66 0.34 3.95
C GLN A 78 21.18 0.42 3.85
N ASP A 79 21.80 -0.35 4.74
CA ASP A 79 23.20 -0.71 4.71
C ASP A 79 23.33 -2.15 4.16
N VAL A 80 24.56 -2.70 4.16
CA VAL A 80 24.82 -4.09 3.73
C VAL A 80 24.09 -5.10 4.63
N ASP A 81 23.99 -4.81 5.92
CA ASP A 81 23.47 -5.68 6.98
C ASP A 81 22.15 -5.20 7.61
N LYS A 82 21.74 -3.95 7.37
CA LYS A 82 20.61 -3.32 8.07
C LYS A 82 19.68 -2.59 7.13
N VAL A 83 18.43 -2.44 7.53
CA VAL A 83 17.42 -1.57 6.92
C VAL A 83 16.92 -0.62 8.00
N LYS A 84 16.83 0.67 7.71
CA LYS A 84 16.34 1.68 8.64
C LYS A 84 15.11 2.33 8.05
N ILE A 85 14.03 2.34 8.81
CA ILE A 85 12.76 2.97 8.42
C ILE A 85 12.57 4.19 9.33
N TYR A 86 12.44 5.35 8.72
CA TYR A 86 12.18 6.63 9.36
C TYR A 86 10.70 6.96 9.29
N VAL A 87 10.12 7.13 10.47
CA VAL A 87 8.75 7.56 10.66
C VAL A 87 8.80 8.97 11.24
N SER A 88 8.43 9.97 10.44
CA SER A 88 8.40 11.37 10.87
C SER A 88 7.18 11.62 11.74
N MET A 89 7.39 11.85 13.02
CA MET A 89 6.33 11.94 14.03
C MET A 89 6.89 12.60 15.29
N GLU A 90 6.17 13.57 15.84
CA GLU A 90 6.56 14.32 17.04
C GLU A 90 5.74 13.88 18.26
N GLY A 91 6.35 13.93 19.45
CA GLY A 91 5.67 13.56 20.71
C GLY A 91 5.50 12.05 20.91
N ILE A 92 6.48 11.27 20.44
CA ILE A 92 6.49 9.82 20.63
C ILE A 92 7.03 9.50 22.02
N ASP A 93 6.25 8.79 22.82
CA ASP A 93 6.70 8.21 24.09
C ASP A 93 7.26 6.80 23.85
N GLU A 94 8.52 6.56 24.23
CA GLU A 94 9.15 5.23 24.15
C GLU A 94 8.37 4.14 24.90
N ASN A 95 7.70 4.51 26.00
CA ASN A 95 6.91 3.59 26.83
C ASN A 95 5.56 3.21 26.19
N LYS A 96 5.11 3.94 25.16
CA LYS A 96 3.82 3.73 24.48
C LYS A 96 4.01 3.12 23.09
N ILE A 97 5.13 2.42 22.90
CA ILE A 97 5.44 1.71 21.66
C ILE A 97 5.34 0.21 21.90
N GLU A 98 4.59 -0.45 21.03
CA GLU A 98 4.56 -1.90 20.93
C GLU A 98 5.26 -2.29 19.62
N SER A 99 6.28 -3.15 19.68
CA SER A 99 6.98 -3.63 18.49
C SER A 99 7.02 -5.15 18.45
N GLU A 100 6.50 -5.72 17.38
CA GLU A 100 6.54 -7.15 17.06
C GLU A 100 7.38 -7.36 15.80
N PHE A 101 8.48 -8.09 15.91
CA PHE A 101 9.33 -8.46 14.77
C PHE A 101 9.18 -9.95 14.48
N LYS A 102 9.01 -10.30 13.21
CA LYS A 102 8.96 -11.67 12.69
C LYS A 102 10.01 -11.83 11.60
N SER A 103 10.31 -13.07 11.20
CA SER A 103 11.37 -13.34 10.22
C SER A 103 11.16 -12.61 8.89
N MET A 104 9.91 -12.42 8.44
CA MET A 104 9.59 -11.75 7.17
C MET A 104 8.57 -10.61 7.30
N SER A 105 8.27 -10.17 8.52
CA SER A 105 7.31 -9.09 8.76
C SER A 105 7.63 -8.35 10.03
N PHE A 106 7.09 -7.15 10.16
CA PHE A 106 7.14 -6.41 11.43
C PHE A 106 5.86 -5.63 11.62
N ASP A 107 5.54 -5.34 12.87
CA ASP A 107 4.43 -4.52 13.31
C ASP A 107 4.90 -3.61 14.44
N VAL A 108 4.87 -2.30 14.21
CA VAL A 108 5.19 -1.31 15.24
C VAL A 108 3.99 -0.41 15.42
N LYS A 109 3.44 -0.39 16.63
CA LYS A 109 2.31 0.45 17.02
C LYS A 109 2.80 1.56 17.94
N PHE A 110 2.42 2.77 17.61
CA PHE A 110 2.66 3.97 18.41
C PHE A 110 1.34 4.41 19.00
N HIS A 111 1.24 4.41 20.33
CA HIS A 111 0.03 4.78 21.04
C HIS A 111 0.10 6.23 21.53
N ASP A 112 -1.04 6.92 21.54
CA ASP A 112 -1.20 8.25 22.12
C ASP A 112 -0.22 9.31 21.57
N VAL A 113 0.09 9.22 20.28
CA VAL A 113 0.90 10.22 19.60
C VAL A 113 -0.03 11.35 19.20
N GLN A 114 0.09 12.50 19.88
CA GLN A 114 -0.78 13.67 19.65
C GLN A 114 -2.29 13.31 19.74
N GLY A 115 -2.65 12.38 20.63
CA GLY A 115 -4.03 11.91 20.81
C GLY A 115 -4.53 10.95 19.73
N LYS A 116 -3.65 10.45 18.85
CA LYS A 116 -3.96 9.44 17.82
C LYS A 116 -3.04 8.23 17.98
N ASN A 117 -3.52 7.05 17.58
CA ASN A 117 -2.68 5.86 17.51
C ASN A 117 -2.26 5.62 16.06
N TYR A 118 -0.99 5.26 15.86
CA TYR A 118 -0.44 4.97 14.55
C TYR A 118 0.11 3.55 14.50
N ARG A 119 0.03 2.91 13.34
CA ARG A 119 0.60 1.58 13.11
C ARG A 119 1.44 1.57 11.84
N CYS A 120 2.68 1.11 11.98
CA CYS A 120 3.60 0.80 10.90
C CYS A 120 3.74 -0.72 10.81
N ALA A 121 3.09 -1.36 9.85
CA ALA A 121 3.15 -2.80 9.70
C ALA A 121 3.43 -3.18 8.24
N ILE A 122 4.34 -4.14 8.05
CA ILE A 122 4.64 -4.72 6.73
C ILE A 122 4.48 -6.23 6.82
N SER A 123 3.47 -6.76 6.14
CA SER A 123 3.11 -8.17 6.19
C SER A 123 4.11 -9.10 5.49
N LYS A 124 4.81 -8.59 4.47
CA LYS A 124 5.79 -9.36 3.69
C LYS A 124 6.96 -8.46 3.27
N LEU A 125 8.07 -8.59 3.97
CA LEU A 125 9.34 -7.93 3.66
C LEU A 125 9.99 -8.58 2.43
N HIS A 126 10.88 -7.84 1.78
CA HIS A 126 11.60 -8.33 0.60
C HIS A 126 12.48 -9.56 0.89
N LYS A 127 13.13 -9.59 2.06
CA LYS A 127 13.92 -10.73 2.56
C LYS A 127 13.76 -10.88 4.06
N GLU A 128 14.29 -12.01 4.56
CA GLU A 128 14.30 -12.32 5.99
C GLU A 128 15.17 -11.35 6.81
N ILE A 129 14.70 -11.09 8.03
CA ILE A 129 15.37 -10.30 9.06
C ILE A 129 15.64 -11.16 10.30
N VAL A 130 16.52 -10.69 11.18
CA VAL A 130 16.82 -11.30 12.49
C VAL A 130 16.03 -10.53 13.55
N PRO A 131 14.84 -11.03 13.99
CA PRO A 131 13.94 -10.29 14.87
C PRO A 131 14.60 -9.86 16.18
N GLU A 132 15.43 -10.73 16.75
CA GLU A 132 16.14 -10.50 18.02
C GLU A 132 17.11 -9.31 18.00
N LYS A 133 17.60 -8.93 16.82
CA LYS A 133 18.53 -7.81 16.65
C LYS A 133 17.84 -6.54 16.13
N CYS A 134 16.54 -6.61 15.85
CA CYS A 134 15.75 -5.47 15.43
C CYS A 134 15.45 -4.57 16.63
N LYS A 135 15.37 -3.26 16.39
CA LYS A 135 15.13 -2.28 17.46
C LYS A 135 14.37 -1.07 16.94
N VAL A 136 13.61 -0.45 17.81
CA VAL A 136 12.97 0.85 17.57
C VAL A 136 13.70 1.89 18.41
N LEU A 137 14.17 2.96 17.77
CA LEU A 137 14.79 4.11 18.43
C LEU A 137 13.90 5.33 18.23
N VAL A 138 13.48 5.95 19.33
CA VAL A 138 12.68 7.17 19.27
C VAL A 138 13.60 8.39 19.34
N LYS A 139 13.30 9.38 18.52
CA LYS A 139 13.88 10.73 18.56
C LYS A 139 12.74 11.74 18.69
N PRO A 140 13.03 12.98 19.14
CA PRO A 140 11.99 13.99 19.41
C PRO A 140 11.02 14.25 18.26
N LYS A 141 11.50 14.13 17.01
CA LYS A 141 10.72 14.39 15.78
C LYS A 141 10.56 13.18 14.84
N ARG A 142 11.07 12.01 15.23
CA ARG A 142 11.01 10.81 14.40
C ARG A 142 11.24 9.52 15.18
N ALA A 143 10.59 8.44 14.78
CA ALA A 143 11.00 7.09 15.15
C ALA A 143 11.87 6.47 14.05
N ILE A 144 12.85 5.67 14.46
CA ILE A 144 13.77 4.94 13.59
C ILE A 144 13.63 3.46 13.91
N ILE A 145 13.03 2.71 13.00
CA ILE A 145 12.90 1.26 13.12
C ILE A 145 14.11 0.66 12.38
N THR A 146 14.99 -0.01 13.12
CA THR A 146 16.17 -0.69 12.55
C THR A 146 15.88 -2.18 12.46
N LEU A 147 15.86 -2.70 11.24
CA LEU A 147 15.75 -4.12 10.94
C LEU A 147 17.13 -4.67 10.57
N VAL A 148 17.55 -5.78 11.19
CA VAL A 148 18.81 -6.45 10.84
C VAL A 148 18.51 -7.55 9.84
N LYS A 149 19.17 -7.53 8.68
CA LYS A 149 18.99 -8.51 7.62
C LYS A 149 19.55 -9.86 8.06
N ALA A 150 18.84 -10.96 7.76
CA ALA A 150 19.34 -12.31 7.99
C ALA A 150 20.49 -12.68 7.02
N SER A 151 20.42 -12.15 5.80
CA SER A 151 21.44 -12.34 4.77
C SER A 151 21.96 -10.98 4.27
N LYS A 152 23.28 -10.87 4.13
CA LYS A 152 23.93 -9.67 3.59
C LYS A 152 23.49 -9.46 2.14
N GLY A 153 23.10 -8.24 1.80
CA GLY A 153 22.70 -7.92 0.43
C GLY A 153 21.80 -6.69 0.36
N ASN A 154 21.57 -6.22 -0.86
CA ASN A 154 20.72 -5.07 -1.12
C ASN A 154 19.27 -5.50 -1.36
N TRP A 155 18.31 -4.78 -0.79
CA TRP A 155 16.88 -4.95 -1.01
C TRP A 155 16.45 -4.00 -2.11
N LEU A 156 15.75 -4.48 -3.14
CA LEU A 156 15.25 -3.61 -4.22
C LEU A 156 14.05 -2.79 -3.76
N ASP A 157 13.28 -3.32 -2.82
CA ASP A 157 12.12 -2.69 -2.22
C ASP A 157 12.02 -3.12 -0.75
N LEU A 158 11.24 -2.41 0.05
CA LEU A 158 10.95 -2.80 1.44
C LEU A 158 9.86 -3.89 1.45
N HIS A 159 8.86 -3.74 0.59
CA HIS A 159 7.78 -4.69 0.44
C HIS A 159 8.17 -5.76 -0.57
N PHE A 160 7.73 -6.99 -0.32
CA PHE A 160 7.73 -7.99 -1.36
C PHE A 160 6.73 -7.60 -2.45
N LYS A 161 7.23 -7.03 -3.55
CA LYS A 161 6.47 -6.89 -4.79
C LYS A 161 6.50 -8.23 -5.51
N GLU A 162 5.39 -8.96 -5.41
CA GLU A 162 5.15 -10.08 -6.30
C GLU A 162 4.98 -9.49 -7.70
N ASP A 163 5.93 -9.77 -8.57
CA ASP A 163 5.94 -9.30 -9.95
C ASP A 163 4.79 -9.99 -10.68
N LYS A 164 3.58 -9.40 -10.62
CA LYS A 164 2.38 -9.88 -11.31
C LYS A 164 2.51 -9.85 -12.84
N LEU A 165 3.67 -9.51 -13.37
CA LEU A 165 3.99 -9.44 -14.80
C LEU A 165 5.07 -10.44 -15.22
N LYS A 166 5.31 -11.50 -14.42
CA LYS A 166 6.00 -12.68 -14.94
C LYS A 166 4.94 -13.63 -15.50
N PRO A 167 4.70 -13.68 -16.82
CA PRO A 167 4.15 -14.91 -17.39
C PRO A 167 5.09 -16.02 -16.95
N ASN A 168 4.51 -17.13 -16.48
CA ASN A 168 5.27 -18.33 -16.13
C ASN A 168 6.11 -18.72 -17.36
N LEU A 169 7.37 -18.30 -17.37
CA LEU A 169 8.40 -18.95 -18.16
C LEU A 169 8.71 -20.23 -17.39
N ASP A 170 7.77 -21.18 -17.45
CA ASP A 170 8.08 -22.58 -17.28
C ASP A 170 9.21 -22.87 -18.26
N LYS A 171 10.41 -23.03 -17.74
CA LYS A 171 11.67 -23.21 -18.49
C LYS A 171 11.73 -24.55 -19.26
N GLU A 172 10.59 -25.16 -19.56
CA GLU A 172 10.49 -26.44 -20.23
C GLU A 172 9.61 -26.44 -21.49
N LYS A 173 8.94 -25.34 -21.84
CA LYS A 173 8.20 -25.27 -23.11
C LYS A 173 8.94 -24.40 -24.10
N ASP A 174 9.33 -25.02 -25.20
CA ASP A 174 10.08 -24.44 -26.31
C ASP A 174 9.69 -22.98 -26.57
N PRO A 175 10.67 -22.08 -26.81
CA PRO A 175 10.39 -20.68 -27.09
C PRO A 175 9.40 -20.47 -28.26
N MET A 176 9.26 -21.47 -29.14
CA MET A 176 8.29 -21.47 -30.24
C MET A 176 6.84 -21.76 -29.78
N ALA A 177 6.65 -22.52 -28.70
CA ALA A 177 5.35 -22.80 -28.12
C ALA A 177 4.79 -21.60 -27.33
N GLY A 178 5.66 -20.86 -26.64
CA GLY A 178 5.27 -19.63 -25.94
C GLY A 178 4.73 -18.55 -26.88
N ILE A 179 5.28 -18.47 -28.10
CA ILE A 179 4.82 -17.54 -29.13
C ILE A 179 3.43 -17.93 -29.68
N MET A 180 3.17 -19.23 -29.90
CA MET A 180 1.84 -19.69 -30.34
C MET A 180 0.75 -19.44 -29.29
N ASP A 181 1.06 -19.63 -28.02
CA ASP A 181 0.10 -19.44 -26.93
C ASP A 181 -0.23 -17.95 -26.73
N MET A 182 0.77 -17.08 -26.85
CA MET A 182 0.59 -15.63 -26.85
C MET A 182 -0.25 -15.14 -28.04
N MET A 183 -0.04 -15.69 -29.24
CA MET A 183 -0.84 -15.35 -30.43
C MET A 183 -2.29 -15.87 -30.34
N LYS A 184 -2.50 -17.03 -29.73
CA LYS A 184 -3.85 -17.58 -29.51
C LYS A 184 -4.65 -16.68 -28.56
N ASN A 185 -4.05 -16.27 -27.45
CA ASN A 185 -4.72 -15.40 -26.49
C ASN A 185 -5.09 -14.04 -27.10
N MET A 186 -4.25 -13.46 -27.99
CA MET A 186 -4.62 -12.26 -28.75
C MET A 186 -5.74 -12.48 -29.77
N TYR A 187 -5.90 -13.68 -30.33
CA TYR A 187 -7.00 -13.99 -31.25
C TYR A 187 -8.32 -14.23 -30.51
N GLU A 188 -8.28 -14.77 -29.30
CA GLU A 188 -9.48 -15.03 -28.50
C GLU A 188 -10.02 -13.75 -27.86
N GLU A 189 -9.14 -12.85 -27.37
CA GLU A 189 -9.54 -11.61 -26.70
C GLU A 189 -9.66 -10.38 -27.62
N GLY A 190 -9.08 -10.42 -28.83
CA GLY A 190 -9.06 -9.28 -29.75
C GLY A 190 -10.34 -9.07 -30.55
N ASP A 191 -10.58 -7.83 -31.01
CA ASP A 191 -11.64 -7.52 -31.99
C ASP A 191 -11.41 -8.22 -33.35
N ASP A 192 -12.44 -8.23 -34.21
CA ASP A 192 -12.39 -8.89 -35.52
C ASP A 192 -11.29 -8.35 -36.45
N GLU A 193 -10.82 -7.11 -36.25
CA GLU A 193 -9.79 -6.46 -37.06
C GLU A 193 -8.38 -6.93 -36.66
N MET A 194 -8.16 -7.14 -35.36
CA MET A 194 -6.93 -7.71 -34.81
C MET A 194 -6.77 -9.18 -35.19
N LYS A 195 -7.87 -9.96 -35.14
CA LYS A 195 -7.90 -11.37 -35.59
C LYS A 195 -7.49 -11.51 -37.06
N LYS A 196 -8.01 -10.64 -37.92
CA LYS A 196 -7.69 -10.63 -39.35
C LYS A 196 -6.21 -10.31 -39.60
N THR A 197 -5.64 -9.41 -38.80
CA THR A 197 -4.24 -9.01 -38.91
C THR A 197 -3.29 -10.13 -38.47
N ILE A 198 -3.60 -10.84 -37.38
CA ILE A 198 -2.81 -11.99 -36.92
C ILE A 198 -2.92 -13.15 -37.92
N ALA A 199 -4.13 -13.45 -38.43
CA ALA A 199 -4.32 -14.47 -39.46
C ALA A 199 -3.54 -14.17 -40.75
N LYS A 200 -3.50 -12.89 -41.15
CA LYS A 200 -2.70 -12.44 -42.29
C LYS A 200 -1.20 -12.62 -42.04
N ALA A 201 -0.69 -12.21 -40.89
CA ALA A 201 0.71 -12.37 -40.52
C ALA A 201 1.14 -13.86 -40.46
N TRP A 202 0.27 -14.75 -39.97
CA TRP A 202 0.53 -16.19 -39.92
C TRP A 202 0.57 -16.82 -41.33
N THR A 203 -0.30 -16.35 -42.22
CA THR A 203 -0.33 -16.77 -43.63
C THR A 203 0.89 -16.25 -44.40
N ASP A 204 1.31 -15.01 -44.17
CA ASP A 204 2.48 -14.39 -44.81
C ASP A 204 3.79 -15.05 -44.33
N ALA A 205 3.90 -15.35 -43.03
CA ALA A 205 5.04 -16.07 -42.47
C ALA A 205 5.16 -17.51 -42.98
N ARG A 206 4.03 -18.21 -43.18
CA ARG A 206 4.03 -19.59 -43.70
C ARG A 206 4.23 -19.68 -45.21
N SER A 207 3.83 -18.64 -45.95
CA SER A 207 3.99 -18.56 -47.41
C SER A 207 5.36 -18.04 -47.85
N GLY A 208 6.26 -17.68 -46.91
CA GLY A 208 7.62 -17.24 -47.20
C GLY A 208 7.70 -15.92 -47.98
N LYS A 209 6.60 -15.16 -48.05
CA LYS A 209 6.58 -13.83 -48.68
C LYS A 209 6.98 -12.79 -47.64
N THR A 210 8.27 -12.59 -47.45
CA THR A 210 8.79 -11.35 -46.87
C THR A 210 8.47 -10.21 -47.84
N ALA A 211 7.38 -9.49 -47.60
CA ALA A 211 7.17 -8.19 -48.22
C ALA A 211 8.21 -7.22 -47.63
N ASP A 212 9.24 -6.92 -48.41
CA ASP A 212 10.28 -5.95 -48.10
C ASP A 212 9.67 -4.53 -48.04
N PRO A 213 9.66 -3.84 -46.89
CA PRO A 213 9.00 -2.55 -46.75
C PRO A 213 9.87 -1.36 -47.20
N LEU A 214 10.96 -1.57 -47.96
CA LEU A 214 11.88 -0.49 -48.37
C LEU A 214 12.08 -0.32 -49.89
N GLY A 215 11.18 -0.88 -50.71
CA GLY A 215 11.33 -0.92 -52.17
C GLY A 215 10.75 0.21 -53.03
N SER A 216 10.12 1.27 -52.50
CA SER A 216 9.57 2.34 -53.36
C SER A 216 9.93 3.75 -52.91
N TYR A 217 11.20 4.10 -53.08
CA TYR A 217 11.59 5.47 -53.43
C TYR A 217 12.58 5.39 -54.59
N ARG A 218 12.04 5.40 -55.81
CA ARG A 218 12.72 5.86 -57.02
C ARG A 218 11.70 6.30 -58.04
#